data_AF-A0A7C7PTB5-F1
#
_entry.id   AF-A0A7C7PTB5-F1
#
_cell.length_a   1.000
_cell.length_b   1.000
_cell.length_c   1.000
_cell.angle_alpha   90.00
_cell.angle_beta   90.00
_cell.angle_gamma   90.00
#
_symmetry.space_group_name_H-M   'P 1'
#
loop_
_entity.id
_entity.type
_entity.pdbx_description
1 polymer ?
#
loop_
_entity_poly.entity_id
_entity_poly.type
_entity_poly.pdbx_seq_one_letter_code
_entity_poly.pdbx_strand_id
1 'polypeptide(L)'
;LRLRDGVVSTRPIKGTRARGATEEEDLALRVEMASSAKEIAEHLMLVDLERHDLSRVCESDSVHWADWRVEALANVQHLVSGVQGRLAAEADAGAALAALFPGGSIIGCPKTVTMTAIDELEGAPRGAWTGSIGHMNSGAGEADWNILIRTLEAHSGPNEWHGVVQAGGGVVIDSIPAAEVEEARWKAAAITEATWGFRTGFSATELPEREVGILPVPQVEGVLGQVRPSENPEIGTQAVERDCPRVLLVDNLDSFSNNIAQALHRLGAEVVIVEGRPAEQADAATTIEAWLAEHEPTHIILGPGPSRPEVSAPTMELASRAIRGDLTRNGTPERVDEAIPILGWCLGHQALGLAAGYKLTESPLGAVHGVPSTILNNGSGLYQGLESELTLMRYNSLILEPRSTTPQLIPNAWDESRTLIMGVHHRTLPIHGVQFHPESVGSPDGLDLLAAFLNLEAEQIPQTTTKPQTE
;
A
#
# COMPACT_ATOMS: atom_id res chain seq x y z
N LEU A 1 -2.84 10.15 -15.97
CA LEU A 1 -4.25 9.70 -15.92
C LEU A 1 -4.82 9.68 -17.33
N ARG A 2 -5.61 8.67 -17.66
CA ARG A 2 -6.43 8.61 -18.87
C ARG A 2 -7.84 8.14 -18.50
N LEU A 3 -8.88 8.82 -18.97
CA LEU A 3 -10.28 8.40 -18.90
C LEU A 3 -10.77 8.14 -20.33
N ARG A 4 -11.31 6.95 -20.57
CA ARG A 4 -11.93 6.59 -21.86
C ARG A 4 -12.97 5.50 -21.64
N ASP A 5 -14.13 5.62 -22.30
CA ASP A 5 -15.21 4.63 -22.22
C ASP A 5 -15.63 4.28 -20.76
N GLY A 6 -15.62 5.29 -19.87
CA GLY A 6 -15.92 5.12 -18.44
C GLY A 6 -14.82 4.44 -17.61
N VAL A 7 -13.68 4.12 -18.21
CA VAL A 7 -12.53 3.51 -17.52
C VAL A 7 -11.46 4.55 -17.27
N VAL A 8 -11.12 4.77 -16.00
CA VAL A 8 -9.93 5.54 -15.61
C VAL A 8 -8.74 4.60 -15.54
N SER A 9 -7.61 5.05 -16.07
CA SER A 9 -6.34 4.33 -16.01
C SER A 9 -5.17 5.26 -15.65
N THR A 10 -4.21 4.69 -14.95
CA THR A 10 -2.91 5.31 -14.64
C THR A 10 -1.80 4.29 -14.84
N ARG A 11 -0.56 4.77 -14.95
CA ARG A 11 0.61 3.98 -15.34
C ARG A 11 1.74 4.25 -14.34
N PRO A 12 1.85 3.44 -13.27
CA PRO A 12 2.99 3.52 -12.39
C PRO A 12 4.24 3.07 -13.13
N ILE A 13 5.30 3.87 -13.02
CA ILE A 13 6.60 3.65 -13.66
C ILE A 13 7.68 3.75 -12.58
N LYS A 14 8.39 2.65 -12.35
CA LYS A 14 9.50 2.56 -11.38
C LYS A 14 10.27 1.28 -11.63
N GLY A 15 11.59 1.30 -11.48
CA GLY A 15 12.47 0.33 -12.14
C GLY A 15 13.01 0.93 -13.42
N THR A 16 14.30 1.27 -13.44
CA THR A 16 14.97 1.80 -14.64
C THR A 16 16.32 1.16 -14.82
N ARG A 17 16.62 0.76 -16.06
CA ARG A 17 17.97 0.43 -16.49
C ARG A 17 18.29 1.14 -17.80
N ALA A 18 19.56 1.42 -18.03
CA ALA A 18 20.04 1.82 -19.34
C ALA A 18 19.76 0.73 -20.39
N ARG A 19 19.71 1.11 -21.66
CA ARG A 19 19.79 0.12 -22.75
C ARG A 19 21.21 -0.43 -22.85
N GLY A 20 21.32 -1.74 -23.12
CA GLY A 20 22.62 -2.39 -23.34
C GLY A 20 23.17 -2.13 -24.74
N ALA A 21 24.48 -2.12 -24.91
CA ALA A 21 25.12 -1.91 -26.21
C ALA A 21 24.90 -3.10 -27.18
N THR A 22 24.64 -4.30 -26.63
CA THR A 22 24.31 -5.53 -27.39
C THR A 22 22.97 -6.11 -26.95
N GLU A 23 22.31 -6.93 -27.79
CA GLU A 23 21.03 -7.58 -27.42
C GLU A 23 21.13 -8.40 -26.13
N GLU A 24 22.26 -9.07 -25.95
CA GLU A 24 22.57 -9.87 -24.76
C GLU A 24 22.68 -8.98 -23.51
N GLU A 25 23.40 -7.87 -23.59
CA GLU A 25 23.52 -6.91 -22.48
C GLU A 25 22.17 -6.26 -22.15
N ASP A 26 21.38 -5.91 -23.16
CA ASP A 26 20.06 -5.30 -23.00
C ASP A 26 19.08 -6.24 -22.30
N LEU A 27 19.14 -7.53 -22.62
CA LEU A 27 18.38 -8.58 -21.95
C LEU A 27 18.88 -8.81 -20.52
N ALA A 28 20.20 -8.86 -20.30
CA ALA A 28 20.78 -9.06 -18.98
C ALA A 28 20.35 -7.93 -18.01
N LEU A 29 20.41 -6.67 -18.45
CA LEU A 29 19.93 -5.53 -17.67
C LEU A 29 18.43 -5.60 -17.39
N ARG A 30 17.63 -6.12 -18.33
CA ARG A 30 16.19 -6.32 -18.12
C ARG A 30 15.90 -7.40 -17.08
N VAL A 31 16.62 -8.52 -17.14
CA VAL A 31 16.53 -9.60 -16.15
C VAL A 31 16.97 -9.10 -14.78
N GLU A 32 18.08 -8.36 -14.72
CA GLU A 32 18.55 -7.72 -13.49
C GLU A 32 17.47 -6.84 -12.86
N MET A 33 16.85 -5.95 -13.65
CA MET A 33 15.74 -5.10 -13.19
C MET A 33 14.56 -5.90 -12.66
N ALA A 34 14.14 -6.95 -13.37
CA ALA A 34 13.02 -7.80 -12.95
C ALA A 34 13.32 -8.67 -11.73
N SER A 35 14.59 -9.05 -11.54
CA SER A 35 15.06 -9.86 -10.40
C SER A 35 15.43 -9.05 -9.16
N SER A 36 15.48 -7.72 -9.28
CA SER A 36 15.85 -6.85 -8.16
C SER A 36 14.68 -6.68 -7.19
N ALA A 37 14.82 -7.26 -6.00
CA ALA A 37 13.85 -7.11 -4.92
C ALA A 37 13.54 -5.64 -4.60
N LYS A 38 14.55 -4.76 -4.67
CA LYS A 38 14.38 -3.32 -4.47
C LYS A 38 13.50 -2.69 -5.55
N GLU A 39 13.79 -2.94 -6.83
CA GLU A 39 13.06 -2.31 -7.93
C GLU A 39 11.60 -2.79 -7.99
N ILE A 40 11.39 -4.09 -7.76
CA ILE A 40 10.05 -4.69 -7.70
C ILE A 40 9.27 -4.13 -6.50
N ALA A 41 9.89 -4.05 -5.32
CA ALA A 41 9.29 -3.46 -4.13
C ALA A 41 8.80 -2.02 -4.36
N GLU A 42 9.68 -1.17 -4.87
CA GLU A 42 9.36 0.23 -5.17
C GLU A 42 8.26 0.33 -6.25
N HIS A 43 8.24 -0.57 -7.23
CA HIS A 43 7.20 -0.63 -8.25
C HIS A 43 5.83 -1.01 -7.69
N LEU A 44 5.76 -2.10 -6.93
CA LEU A 44 4.50 -2.60 -6.34
C LEU A 44 3.89 -1.61 -5.35
N MET A 45 4.73 -0.92 -4.58
CA MET A 45 4.28 0.16 -3.69
C MET A 45 3.53 1.27 -4.46
N LEU A 46 4.02 1.65 -5.65
CA LEU A 46 3.34 2.65 -6.48
C LEU A 46 2.05 2.09 -7.11
N VAL A 47 2.04 0.81 -7.48
CA VAL A 47 0.81 0.14 -7.94
C VAL A 47 -0.25 0.21 -6.84
N ASP A 48 0.09 -0.13 -5.59
CA ASP A 48 -0.84 -0.06 -4.47
C ASP A 48 -1.29 1.37 -4.15
N LEU A 49 -0.39 2.35 -4.23
CA LEU A 49 -0.75 3.76 -4.03
C LEU A 49 -1.74 4.22 -5.10
N GLU A 50 -1.51 3.88 -6.36
CA GLU A 50 -2.40 4.25 -7.47
C GLU A 50 -3.74 3.51 -7.41
N ARG A 51 -3.76 2.25 -6.93
CA ARG A 51 -5.00 1.53 -6.61
C ARG A 51 -5.79 2.25 -5.52
N HIS A 52 -5.11 2.70 -4.46
CA HIS A 52 -5.76 3.39 -3.36
C HIS A 52 -6.39 4.70 -3.84
N ASP A 53 -5.64 5.51 -4.59
CA ASP A 53 -6.10 6.78 -5.12
C ASP A 53 -7.33 6.60 -6.04
N LEU A 54 -7.28 5.62 -6.97
CA LEU A 54 -8.40 5.33 -7.87
C LEU A 54 -9.63 4.81 -7.14
N SER A 55 -9.46 4.04 -6.07
CA SER A 55 -10.57 3.46 -5.31
C SER A 55 -11.50 4.50 -4.68
N ARG A 56 -11.05 5.76 -4.57
CA ARG A 56 -11.86 6.87 -4.06
C ARG A 56 -12.89 7.41 -5.06
N VAL A 57 -12.74 7.08 -6.34
CA VAL A 57 -13.54 7.65 -7.45
C VAL A 57 -14.08 6.59 -8.41
N CYS A 58 -13.68 5.33 -8.23
CA CYS A 58 -14.14 4.21 -9.04
C CYS A 58 -15.21 3.39 -8.31
N GLU A 59 -16.02 2.66 -9.07
CA GLU A 59 -16.94 1.66 -8.53
C GLU A 59 -16.18 0.67 -7.65
N SER A 60 -16.77 0.30 -6.51
CA SER A 60 -16.32 -0.81 -5.68
C SER A 60 -16.07 -2.04 -6.54
N ASP A 61 -15.05 -2.83 -6.22
CA ASP A 61 -14.52 -3.99 -6.93
C ASP A 61 -13.81 -3.75 -8.28
N SER A 62 -14.06 -2.64 -8.97
CA SER A 62 -13.59 -2.43 -10.35
C SER A 62 -12.09 -2.15 -10.48
N VAL A 63 -11.43 -1.67 -9.41
CA VAL A 63 -10.03 -1.23 -9.44
C VAL A 63 -9.06 -2.41 -9.38
N HIS A 64 -8.24 -2.59 -10.41
CA HIS A 64 -7.31 -3.70 -10.50
C HIS A 64 -5.97 -3.32 -11.14
N TRP A 65 -4.94 -4.13 -10.83
CA TRP A 65 -3.62 -4.06 -11.46
C TRP A 65 -3.64 -4.81 -12.78
N ALA A 66 -3.15 -4.18 -13.84
CA ALA A 66 -3.13 -4.69 -15.21
C ALA A 66 -1.79 -4.38 -15.91
N ASP A 67 -1.62 -4.92 -17.11
CA ASP A 67 -0.60 -4.52 -18.09
C ASP A 67 0.85 -4.45 -17.58
N TRP A 68 1.27 -5.36 -16.68
CA TRP A 68 2.65 -5.37 -16.19
C TRP A 68 3.64 -5.79 -17.28
N ARG A 69 4.54 -4.88 -17.65
CA ARG A 69 5.41 -5.00 -18.83
C ARG A 69 6.70 -4.19 -18.67
N VAL A 70 7.64 -4.44 -19.57
CA VAL A 70 8.82 -3.59 -19.77
C VAL A 70 8.56 -2.65 -20.95
N GLU A 71 8.65 -1.34 -20.73
CA GLU A 71 8.70 -0.36 -21.81
C GLU A 71 10.17 -0.01 -22.09
N ALA A 72 10.69 -0.50 -23.21
CA ALA A 72 12.03 -0.20 -23.69
C ALA A 72 11.96 1.08 -24.53
N LEU A 73 12.47 2.19 -24.01
CA LEU A 73 12.67 3.45 -24.72
C LEU A 73 14.04 3.46 -25.42
N ALA A 74 14.35 4.57 -26.11
CA ALA A 74 15.56 4.70 -26.92
C ALA A 74 16.85 4.43 -26.13
N ASN A 75 16.98 5.00 -24.93
CA ASN A 75 18.21 4.94 -24.11
C ASN A 75 18.01 4.28 -22.74
N VAL A 76 16.77 4.02 -22.33
CA VAL A 76 16.43 3.35 -21.07
C VAL A 76 15.28 2.37 -21.25
N GLN A 77 15.11 1.46 -20.29
CA GLN A 77 13.95 0.58 -20.19
C GLN A 77 13.37 0.63 -18.77
N HIS A 78 12.04 0.58 -18.67
CA HIS A 78 11.31 0.74 -17.42
C HIS A 78 10.36 -0.43 -17.15
N LEU A 79 10.19 -0.79 -15.87
CA LEU A 79 9.01 -1.56 -15.45
C LEU A 79 7.82 -0.61 -15.40
N VAL A 80 6.74 -1.02 -16.07
CA VAL A 80 5.50 -0.26 -16.20
C VAL A 80 4.33 -1.17 -15.88
N SER A 81 3.39 -0.65 -15.10
CA SER A 81 2.11 -1.30 -14.86
C SER A 81 0.96 -0.42 -15.37
N GLY A 82 -0.22 -0.99 -15.44
CA GLY A 82 -1.49 -0.26 -15.51
C GLY A 82 -2.24 -0.45 -14.20
N VAL A 83 -2.88 0.61 -13.71
CA VAL A 83 -3.95 0.47 -12.72
C VAL A 83 -5.20 1.06 -13.35
N GLN A 84 -6.27 0.27 -13.38
CA GLN A 84 -7.50 0.63 -14.07
C GLN A 84 -8.71 0.41 -13.16
N GLY A 85 -9.77 1.20 -13.35
CA GLY A 85 -11.04 1.04 -12.66
C GLY A 85 -12.17 1.72 -13.42
N ARG A 86 -13.41 1.31 -13.16
CA ARG A 86 -14.58 1.95 -13.74
C ARG A 86 -14.95 3.17 -12.91
N LEU A 87 -15.04 4.33 -13.54
CA LEU A 87 -15.41 5.58 -12.87
C LEU A 87 -16.82 5.44 -12.28
N ALA A 88 -16.99 5.82 -11.02
CA ALA A 88 -18.29 5.81 -10.37
C ALA A 88 -19.26 6.78 -11.06
N ALA A 89 -20.57 6.49 -11.01
CA ALA A 89 -21.59 7.25 -11.75
C ALA A 89 -21.66 8.74 -11.33
N GLU A 90 -21.29 9.05 -10.09
CA GLU A 90 -21.23 10.37 -9.49
C GLU A 90 -19.90 11.10 -9.72
N ALA A 91 -18.88 10.40 -10.24
CA ALA A 91 -17.54 10.95 -10.45
C ALA A 91 -17.33 11.38 -11.90
N ASP A 92 -16.48 12.39 -12.10
CA ASP A 92 -16.08 12.88 -13.42
C ASP A 92 -14.54 12.89 -13.58
N ALA A 93 -14.07 13.32 -14.75
CA ALA A 93 -12.64 13.42 -15.02
C ALA A 93 -11.89 14.35 -14.06
N GLY A 94 -12.56 15.38 -13.54
CA GLY A 94 -12.00 16.33 -12.58
C GLY A 94 -11.82 15.67 -11.21
N ALA A 95 -12.83 14.93 -10.75
CA ALA A 95 -12.74 14.12 -9.54
C ALA A 95 -11.62 13.08 -9.64
N ALA A 96 -11.50 12.39 -10.78
CA ALA A 96 -10.43 11.42 -11.01
C ALA A 96 -9.04 12.07 -11.00
N LEU A 97 -8.89 13.24 -11.61
CA LEU A 97 -7.64 14.01 -11.56
C LEU A 97 -7.32 14.42 -10.11
N ALA A 98 -8.29 14.96 -9.37
CA ALA A 98 -8.10 15.40 -7.99
C ALA A 98 -7.72 14.26 -7.04
N ALA A 99 -8.26 13.05 -7.26
CA ALA A 99 -7.94 11.87 -6.45
C ALA A 99 -6.49 11.39 -6.66
N LEU A 100 -6.01 11.39 -7.92
CA LEU A 100 -4.67 10.95 -8.28
C LEU A 100 -3.60 12.04 -8.12
N PHE A 101 -3.98 13.31 -8.06
CA PHE A 101 -3.04 14.42 -7.98
C PHE A 101 -2.55 14.67 -6.55
N PRO A 102 -1.27 15.02 -6.35
CA PRO A 102 -0.15 14.88 -7.28
C PRO A 102 0.27 13.41 -7.48
N GLY A 103 0.92 13.12 -8.61
CA GLY A 103 1.29 11.74 -8.97
C GLY A 103 2.20 11.07 -7.94
N GLY A 104 1.93 9.80 -7.61
CA GLY A 104 2.64 9.08 -6.54
C GLY A 104 4.15 8.98 -6.75
N SER A 105 4.60 8.73 -7.99
CA SER A 105 6.01 8.52 -8.34
C SER A 105 6.92 9.76 -8.24
N ILE A 106 6.33 10.96 -8.15
CA ILE A 106 7.03 12.26 -8.14
C ILE A 106 6.92 12.99 -6.79
N ILE A 107 6.20 12.39 -5.85
CA ILE A 107 6.04 12.89 -4.48
C ILE A 107 6.62 11.87 -3.51
N GLY A 108 5.98 10.70 -3.40
CA GLY A 108 6.33 9.64 -2.46
C GLY A 108 5.12 9.09 -1.72
N CYS A 109 5.37 8.18 -0.78
CA CYS A 109 4.35 7.45 -0.04
C CYS A 109 4.77 7.32 1.44
N PRO A 110 3.90 7.61 2.43
CA PRO A 110 2.53 8.15 2.32
C PRO A 110 2.47 9.59 1.78
N LYS A 111 1.55 9.86 0.83
CA LYS A 111 1.51 11.12 0.05
C LYS A 111 1.47 12.37 0.92
N THR A 112 0.55 12.44 1.88
CA THR A 112 0.37 13.60 2.77
C THR A 112 1.61 13.90 3.58
N VAL A 113 2.22 12.88 4.20
CA VAL A 113 3.42 13.05 5.05
C VAL A 113 4.61 13.47 4.20
N THR A 114 4.77 12.87 3.01
CA THR A 114 5.86 13.24 2.09
C THR A 114 5.70 14.67 1.57
N MET A 115 4.48 15.10 1.25
CA MET A 115 4.22 16.48 0.84
C MET A 115 4.58 17.49 1.92
N THR A 116 4.26 17.22 3.19
CA THR A 116 4.67 18.07 4.31
C THR A 116 6.20 18.14 4.43
N ALA A 117 6.89 17.01 4.33
CA ALA A 117 8.35 16.97 4.37
C ALA A 117 8.99 17.74 3.20
N ILE A 118 8.41 17.64 2.00
CA ILE A 118 8.84 18.40 0.82
C ILE A 118 8.70 19.90 1.07
N ASP A 119 7.55 20.36 1.57
CA ASP A 119 7.29 21.78 1.85
C ASP A 119 8.28 22.34 2.88
N GLU A 120 8.53 21.59 3.96
CA GLU A 120 9.50 21.93 5.00
C GLU A 120 10.94 22.01 4.49
N LEU A 121 11.35 21.09 3.60
CA LEU A 121 12.73 21.00 3.10
C LEU A 121 13.01 21.95 1.94
N GLU A 122 12.07 22.14 1.01
CA GLU A 122 12.26 22.97 -0.18
C GLU A 122 12.03 24.46 0.12
N GLY A 123 11.13 24.79 1.05
CA GLY A 123 10.87 26.16 1.50
C GLY A 123 10.30 27.10 0.44
N ALA A 124 9.90 26.58 -0.73
CA ALA A 124 9.30 27.34 -1.82
C ALA A 124 8.33 26.45 -2.62
N PRO A 125 7.26 27.01 -3.21
CA PRO A 125 6.37 26.26 -4.09
C PRO A 125 7.08 25.74 -5.34
N ARG A 126 6.72 24.53 -5.78
CA ARG A 126 7.26 23.89 -6.99
C ARG A 126 6.80 24.49 -8.33
N GLY A 127 5.89 25.46 -8.32
CA GLY A 127 5.34 26.02 -9.56
C GLY A 127 4.60 24.96 -10.38
N ALA A 128 4.84 24.90 -11.69
CA ALA A 128 4.25 23.89 -12.57
C ALA A 128 4.92 22.51 -12.43
N TRP A 129 6.15 22.44 -11.91
CA TRP A 129 6.90 21.20 -11.77
C TRP A 129 6.21 20.24 -10.81
N THR A 130 6.15 18.95 -11.17
CA THR A 130 5.34 17.91 -10.50
C THR A 130 3.82 18.13 -10.55
N GLY A 131 3.37 19.15 -11.29
CA GLY A 131 1.97 19.35 -11.65
C GLY A 131 1.48 18.43 -12.78
N SER A 132 0.38 18.81 -13.42
CA SER A 132 -0.17 18.05 -14.55
C SER A 132 -0.66 18.97 -15.66
N ILE A 133 -0.52 18.52 -16.90
CA ILE A 133 -1.06 19.17 -18.11
C ILE A 133 -1.80 18.14 -18.95
N GLY A 134 -2.92 18.53 -19.54
CA GLY A 134 -3.78 17.61 -20.24
C GLY A 134 -4.96 18.27 -20.92
N HIS A 135 -5.89 17.43 -21.38
CA HIS A 135 -7.17 17.84 -21.92
C HIS A 135 -8.30 17.01 -21.33
N MET A 136 -9.49 17.61 -21.32
CA MET A 136 -10.73 16.93 -20.96
C MET A 136 -11.82 17.29 -21.96
N ASN A 137 -12.59 16.28 -22.38
CA ASN A 137 -13.78 16.41 -23.18
C ASN A 137 -14.95 15.78 -22.43
N SER A 138 -15.65 16.60 -21.66
CA SER A 138 -16.80 16.16 -20.86
C SER A 138 -17.93 15.58 -21.72
N GLY A 139 -18.09 16.03 -22.96
CA GLY A 139 -19.14 15.53 -23.86
C GLY A 139 -18.86 14.11 -24.38
N ALA A 140 -17.58 13.77 -24.57
CA ALA A 140 -17.16 12.42 -24.95
C ALA A 140 -16.84 11.53 -23.74
N GLY A 141 -16.73 12.09 -22.54
CA GLY A 141 -16.27 11.38 -21.36
C GLY A 141 -14.80 10.95 -21.48
N GLU A 142 -13.97 11.75 -22.15
CA GLU A 142 -12.56 11.45 -22.40
C GLU A 142 -11.64 12.46 -21.72
N ALA A 143 -10.53 12.00 -21.15
CA ALA A 143 -9.49 12.89 -20.62
C ALA A 143 -8.11 12.23 -20.67
N ASP A 144 -7.07 13.03 -20.92
CA ASP A 144 -5.67 12.60 -20.86
C ASP A 144 -4.87 13.67 -20.13
N TRP A 145 -4.14 13.25 -19.10
CA TRP A 145 -3.33 14.12 -18.25
C TRP A 145 -1.96 13.50 -18.01
N ASN A 146 -0.92 14.28 -18.33
CA ASN A 146 0.48 13.92 -18.13
C ASN A 146 1.07 14.65 -16.92
N ILE A 147 2.10 14.06 -16.34
CA ILE A 147 2.87 14.64 -15.25
C ILE A 147 3.90 15.63 -15.81
N LEU A 148 4.01 16.81 -15.19
CA LEU A 148 4.96 17.84 -15.56
C LEU A 148 6.34 17.58 -14.95
N ILE A 149 7.04 16.61 -15.55
CA ILE A 149 8.48 16.36 -15.37
C ILE A 149 9.17 16.51 -16.72
N ARG A 150 10.51 16.69 -16.73
CA ARG A 150 11.26 16.94 -17.97
C ARG A 150 10.66 18.09 -18.80
N THR A 151 10.29 19.17 -18.12
CA THR A 151 9.55 20.31 -18.68
C THR A 151 10.32 21.61 -18.45
N LEU A 152 10.30 22.50 -19.44
CA LEU A 152 10.74 23.90 -19.31
C LEU A 152 9.53 24.77 -18.96
N GLU A 153 9.54 25.41 -17.80
CA GLU A 153 8.60 26.48 -17.46
C GLU A 153 9.18 27.82 -17.91
N ALA A 154 8.50 28.56 -18.78
CA ALA A 154 8.98 29.81 -19.35
C ALA A 154 8.02 30.97 -19.08
N HIS A 155 8.56 32.08 -18.57
CA HIS A 155 7.82 33.29 -18.26
C HIS A 155 8.40 34.49 -19.02
N SER A 156 7.53 35.32 -19.60
CA SER A 156 7.94 36.59 -20.20
C SER A 156 8.21 37.62 -19.11
N GLY A 157 9.44 38.14 -19.07
CA GLY A 157 9.81 39.34 -18.33
C GLY A 157 9.67 40.61 -19.18
N PRO A 158 9.96 41.80 -18.61
CA PRO A 158 9.85 43.08 -19.32
C PRO A 158 10.77 43.21 -20.54
N ASN A 159 11.94 42.57 -20.51
CA ASN A 159 12.97 42.67 -21.55
C ASN A 159 13.48 41.32 -22.07
N GLU A 160 13.20 40.22 -21.37
CA GLU A 160 13.70 38.89 -21.70
C GLU A 160 12.75 37.79 -21.20
N TRP A 161 12.89 36.59 -21.74
CA TRP A 161 12.22 35.40 -21.22
C TRP A 161 13.08 34.75 -20.14
N HIS A 162 12.44 34.31 -19.06
CA HIS A 162 13.06 33.50 -18.02
C HIS A 162 12.57 32.07 -18.13
N GLY A 163 13.48 31.10 -18.14
CA GLY A 163 13.17 29.68 -18.22
C GLY A 163 13.70 28.92 -17.01
N VAL A 164 12.90 28.00 -16.48
CA VAL A 164 13.26 27.14 -15.35
C VAL A 164 13.06 25.67 -15.74
N VAL A 165 14.06 24.84 -15.44
CA VAL A 165 13.97 23.37 -15.53
C VAL A 165 14.25 22.82 -14.14
N GLN A 166 13.28 22.11 -13.59
CA GLN A 166 13.42 21.41 -12.32
C GLN A 166 13.48 19.90 -12.54
N ALA A 167 14.28 19.23 -11.71
CA ALA A 167 14.44 17.78 -11.71
C ALA A 167 14.77 17.30 -10.30
N GLY A 168 14.38 16.06 -10.00
CA GLY A 168 14.57 15.43 -8.70
C GLY A 168 14.53 13.91 -8.78
N GLY A 169 14.67 13.27 -7.63
CA GLY A 169 14.64 11.81 -7.45
C GLY A 169 13.85 11.44 -6.21
N GLY A 170 13.37 10.20 -6.17
CA GLY A 170 12.75 9.65 -4.96
C GLY A 170 13.84 9.18 -4.01
N VAL A 171 13.80 9.64 -2.76
CA VAL A 171 14.79 9.26 -1.74
C VAL A 171 14.25 8.10 -0.92
N VAL A 172 15.05 7.04 -0.80
CA VAL A 172 14.80 5.89 0.08
C VAL A 172 15.91 5.77 1.13
N ILE A 173 15.72 4.91 2.13
CA ILE A 173 16.67 4.78 3.25
C ILE A 173 18.10 4.43 2.81
N ASP A 174 18.23 3.69 1.70
CA ASP A 174 19.51 3.27 1.11
C ASP A 174 20.00 4.22 0.00
N SER A 175 19.36 5.36 -0.20
CA SER A 175 19.79 6.35 -1.21
C SER A 175 21.15 6.95 -0.85
N ILE A 176 22.00 7.12 -1.86
CA ILE A 176 23.30 7.78 -1.72
C ILE A 176 23.15 9.23 -2.18
N PRO A 177 23.31 10.25 -1.30
CA PRO A 177 22.99 11.64 -1.63
C PRO A 177 23.67 12.17 -2.92
N ALA A 178 24.93 11.82 -3.13
CA ALA A 178 25.65 12.23 -4.33
C ALA A 178 25.08 11.59 -5.61
N ALA A 179 24.64 10.33 -5.53
CA ALA A 179 24.03 9.64 -6.67
C ALA A 179 22.65 10.24 -7.03
N GLU A 180 21.84 10.59 -6.03
CA GLU A 180 20.53 11.22 -6.25
C GLU A 180 20.65 12.59 -6.92
N VAL A 181 21.66 13.39 -6.54
CA VAL A 181 21.95 14.67 -7.20
C VAL A 181 22.35 14.46 -8.66
N GLU A 182 23.20 13.47 -8.94
CA GLU A 182 23.60 13.15 -10.31
C GLU A 182 22.43 12.61 -11.15
N GLU A 183 21.54 11.81 -10.56
CA GLU A 183 20.30 11.38 -11.21
C GLU A 183 19.42 12.58 -11.58
N ALA A 184 19.23 13.53 -10.66
CA ALA A 184 18.45 14.74 -10.94
C ALA A 184 19.08 15.58 -12.07
N ARG A 185 20.42 15.76 -12.06
CA ARG A 185 21.14 16.45 -13.14
C ARG A 185 20.96 15.74 -14.48
N TRP A 186 21.10 14.42 -14.50
CA TRP A 186 20.91 13.62 -15.71
C TRP A 186 19.47 13.71 -16.24
N LYS A 187 18.47 13.74 -15.37
CA LYS A 187 17.07 13.97 -15.75
C LYS A 187 16.85 15.33 -16.41
N ALA A 188 17.50 16.39 -15.94
CA ALA A 188 17.40 17.73 -16.56
C ALA A 188 18.13 17.85 -17.91
N ALA A 189 19.15 17.02 -18.13
CA ALA A 189 20.16 17.19 -19.19
C ALA A 189 19.59 17.37 -20.60
N ALA A 190 18.61 16.53 -20.98
CA ALA A 190 18.03 16.58 -22.32
C ALA A 190 17.33 17.91 -22.61
N ILE A 191 16.64 18.48 -21.60
CA ILE A 191 15.96 19.77 -21.77
C ILE A 191 16.99 20.90 -21.78
N THR A 192 17.97 20.89 -20.88
CA THR A 192 18.97 21.96 -20.83
C THR A 192 19.85 22.02 -22.09
N GLU A 193 20.16 20.86 -22.66
CA GLU A 193 20.92 20.75 -23.90
C GLU A 193 20.09 21.28 -25.08
N ALA A 194 18.81 20.90 -25.16
CA ALA A 194 17.92 21.35 -26.23
C ALA A 194 17.60 22.87 -26.15
N THR A 195 17.57 23.47 -24.96
CA THR A 195 17.15 24.86 -24.77
C THR A 195 18.32 25.85 -24.68
N TRP A 196 19.40 25.47 -23.99
CA TRP A 196 20.54 26.35 -23.70
C TRP A 196 21.87 25.84 -24.26
N GLY A 197 21.90 24.65 -24.87
CA GLY A 197 23.13 24.10 -25.46
C GLY A 197 24.17 23.65 -24.44
N PHE A 198 23.78 23.44 -23.18
CA PHE A 198 24.65 22.84 -22.17
C PHE A 198 23.98 21.63 -21.51
N ARG A 199 24.79 20.64 -21.16
CA ARG A 199 24.34 19.40 -20.54
C ARG A 199 24.56 19.44 -19.03
N THR A 200 23.52 19.16 -18.26
CA THR A 200 23.65 18.97 -16.81
C THR A 200 24.09 17.54 -16.48
N GLY A 201 25.18 17.37 -15.73
CA GLY A 201 25.70 16.06 -15.30
C GLY A 201 27.08 15.72 -15.89
N PHE A 202 27.82 14.82 -15.23
CA PHE A 202 29.22 14.52 -15.55
C PHE A 202 29.45 13.37 -16.54
N SER A 203 28.41 12.61 -16.94
CA SER A 203 28.57 11.50 -17.89
C SER A 203 28.64 12.01 -19.32
N ALA A 204 29.85 12.03 -19.88
CA ALA A 204 30.11 12.29 -21.31
C ALA A 204 29.78 11.09 -22.20
N THR A 205 29.52 9.92 -21.63
CA THR A 205 29.16 8.70 -22.37
C THR A 205 27.72 8.78 -22.84
N GLU A 206 27.51 8.78 -24.16
CA GLU A 206 26.18 8.58 -24.74
C GLU A 206 25.66 7.19 -24.35
N LEU A 207 24.41 7.13 -23.90
CA LEU A 207 23.75 5.86 -23.65
C LEU A 207 23.46 5.19 -24.99
N PRO A 208 23.59 3.86 -25.11
CA PRO A 208 23.23 3.14 -26.32
C PRO A 208 21.80 3.50 -26.76
N GLU A 209 21.62 3.78 -28.05
CA GLU A 209 20.31 4.03 -28.64
C GLU A 209 19.81 2.75 -29.33
N ARG A 210 18.57 2.36 -29.04
CA ARG A 210 17.95 1.15 -29.57
C ARG A 210 16.48 1.37 -29.89
N GLU A 211 15.90 0.42 -30.62
CA GLU A 211 14.48 0.45 -30.99
C GLU A 211 13.58 0.48 -29.74
N VAL A 212 12.52 1.28 -29.83
CA VAL A 212 11.49 1.42 -28.80
C VAL A 212 10.51 0.25 -28.91
N GLY A 213 10.14 -0.36 -27.79
CA GLY A 213 9.22 -1.49 -27.79
C GLY A 213 8.60 -1.80 -26.44
N ILE A 214 7.52 -2.57 -26.48
CA ILE A 214 6.85 -3.14 -25.30
C ILE A 214 7.21 -4.61 -25.23
N LEU A 215 7.74 -5.05 -24.09
CA LEU A 215 8.30 -6.38 -23.88
C LEU A 215 7.70 -7.01 -22.61
N PRO A 216 7.57 -8.34 -22.54
CA PRO A 216 7.12 -8.99 -21.32
C PRO A 216 8.15 -8.82 -20.20
N VAL A 217 7.69 -8.83 -18.94
CA VAL A 217 8.57 -8.91 -17.78
C VAL A 217 9.23 -10.30 -17.76
N PRO A 218 10.57 -10.40 -17.68
CA PRO A 218 11.25 -11.68 -17.53
C PRO A 218 10.72 -12.48 -16.34
N GLN A 219 10.58 -13.79 -16.48
CA GLN A 219 10.22 -14.64 -15.35
C GLN A 219 11.40 -14.77 -14.38
N VAL A 220 11.09 -14.67 -13.09
CA VAL A 220 12.03 -14.77 -11.97
C VAL A 220 11.58 -15.90 -11.05
N GLU A 221 12.52 -16.60 -10.45
CA GLU A 221 12.23 -17.67 -9.47
C GLU A 221 11.97 -17.09 -8.07
N GLY A 222 11.40 -17.92 -7.18
CA GLY A 222 11.16 -17.56 -5.78
C GLY A 222 9.97 -16.63 -5.58
N VAL A 223 9.99 -15.89 -4.47
CA VAL A 223 8.87 -15.04 -3.98
C VAL A 223 8.43 -14.02 -5.04
N LEU A 224 9.38 -13.36 -5.71
CA LEU A 224 9.08 -12.36 -6.74
C LEU A 224 8.39 -12.97 -7.98
N GLY A 225 8.61 -14.25 -8.26
CA GLY A 225 8.00 -14.96 -9.39
C GLY A 225 6.50 -15.23 -9.24
N GLN A 226 6.00 -15.17 -7.99
CA GLN A 226 4.60 -15.39 -7.63
C GLN A 226 3.76 -14.12 -7.79
N VAL A 227 4.39 -12.94 -7.73
CA VAL A 227 3.69 -11.65 -7.83
C VAL A 227 3.35 -11.37 -9.29
N ARG A 228 2.05 -11.27 -9.62
CA ARG A 228 1.56 -10.99 -10.97
C ARG A 228 0.23 -10.23 -10.91
N PRO A 229 -0.11 -9.45 -11.95
CA PRO A 229 -1.46 -8.93 -12.11
C PRO A 229 -2.48 -10.04 -12.02
N SER A 230 -3.61 -9.77 -11.35
CA SER A 230 -4.74 -10.70 -11.36
C SER A 230 -5.32 -10.78 -12.76
N GLU A 231 -5.78 -11.97 -13.18
CA GLU A 231 -6.59 -12.08 -14.38
C GLU A 231 -7.85 -11.22 -14.17
N ASN A 232 -8.15 -10.37 -15.14
CA ASN A 232 -9.20 -9.36 -15.11
C ASN A 232 -10.47 -9.95 -14.48
N PRO A 233 -10.80 -9.62 -13.22
CA PRO A 233 -11.94 -10.26 -12.58
C PRO A 233 -13.16 -9.85 -13.39
N GLU A 234 -13.90 -10.85 -13.91
CA GLU A 234 -15.22 -10.57 -14.45
C GLU A 234 -15.97 -9.79 -13.37
N ILE A 235 -16.39 -8.57 -13.70
CA ILE A 235 -17.11 -7.66 -12.80
C ILE A 235 -18.41 -8.37 -12.42
N GLY A 236 -18.33 -9.12 -11.32
CA GLY A 236 -19.41 -9.94 -10.82
C GLY A 236 -20.35 -9.03 -10.07
N THR A 237 -21.41 -8.59 -10.73
CA THR A 237 -22.58 -8.01 -10.06
C THR A 237 -23.28 -9.12 -9.27
N GLN A 238 -22.68 -9.60 -8.19
CA GLN A 238 -23.40 -10.44 -7.23
C GLN A 238 -24.18 -9.50 -6.33
N ALA A 239 -25.51 -9.65 -6.37
CA ALA A 239 -26.41 -8.94 -5.48
C ALA A 239 -26.04 -9.29 -4.03
N VAL A 240 -25.77 -8.25 -3.23
CA VAL A 240 -25.49 -8.36 -1.80
C VAL A 240 -26.61 -9.14 -1.12
N GLU A 241 -26.32 -10.35 -0.64
CA GLU A 241 -27.23 -11.09 0.24
C GLU A 241 -27.34 -10.38 1.59
N ARG A 242 -28.52 -10.46 2.21
CA ARG A 242 -28.98 -9.57 3.30
C ARG A 242 -28.34 -9.82 4.68
N ASP A 243 -27.22 -10.53 4.77
CA ASP A 243 -26.47 -10.75 6.02
C ASP A 243 -24.96 -10.57 5.80
N CYS A 244 -24.62 -9.40 5.25
CA CYS A 244 -23.28 -8.99 4.84
C CYS A 244 -22.42 -8.57 6.06
N PRO A 245 -21.16 -9.02 6.22
CA PRO A 245 -20.28 -8.53 7.27
C PRO A 245 -20.08 -7.02 7.18
N ARG A 246 -20.46 -6.29 8.24
CA ARG A 246 -20.20 -4.85 8.42
C ARG A 246 -18.87 -4.66 9.15
N VAL A 247 -17.88 -4.11 8.47
CA VAL A 247 -16.52 -3.90 8.98
C VAL A 247 -16.28 -2.43 9.27
N LEU A 248 -15.95 -2.11 10.53
CA LEU A 248 -15.42 -0.80 10.91
C LEU A 248 -13.89 -0.80 10.73
N LEU A 249 -13.38 -0.06 9.76
CA LEU A 249 -11.94 0.09 9.50
C LEU A 249 -11.45 1.43 10.05
N VAL A 250 -10.54 1.38 11.01
CA VAL A 250 -9.91 2.58 11.60
C VAL A 250 -8.67 2.97 10.79
N ASP A 251 -8.74 4.05 10.01
CA ASP A 251 -7.62 4.55 9.20
C ASP A 251 -6.67 5.40 10.04
N ASN A 252 -5.40 4.99 10.15
CA ASN A 252 -4.38 5.70 10.92
C ASN A 252 -3.48 6.58 10.03
N LEU A 253 -4.06 7.22 9.00
CA LEU A 253 -3.37 8.01 7.97
C LEU A 253 -2.48 7.16 7.07
N ASP A 254 -2.97 6.00 6.66
CA ASP A 254 -2.26 5.11 5.75
C ASP A 254 -2.68 5.34 4.29
N SER A 255 -1.74 5.17 3.35
CA SER A 255 -2.02 5.33 1.92
C SER A 255 -2.61 4.08 1.25
N PHE A 256 -3.03 3.07 2.01
CA PHE A 256 -3.60 1.82 1.49
C PHE A 256 -4.97 1.44 2.10
N SER A 257 -5.57 2.26 2.97
CA SER A 257 -6.87 1.98 3.61
C SER A 257 -8.01 1.68 2.62
N ASN A 258 -8.08 2.39 1.49
CA ASN A 258 -9.06 2.08 0.43
C ASN A 258 -8.79 0.73 -0.27
N ASN A 259 -7.54 0.26 -0.35
CA ASN A 259 -7.23 -1.07 -0.90
C ASN A 259 -7.77 -2.16 0.02
N ILE A 260 -7.66 -1.97 1.34
CA ILE A 260 -8.25 -2.86 2.35
C ILE A 260 -9.77 -2.91 2.16
N ALA A 261 -10.42 -1.75 2.07
CA ALA A 261 -11.86 -1.67 1.88
C ALA A 261 -12.30 -2.39 0.59
N GLN A 262 -11.59 -2.19 -0.51
CA GLN A 262 -11.87 -2.86 -1.79
C GLN A 262 -11.70 -4.38 -1.70
N ALA A 263 -10.64 -4.86 -1.03
CA ALA A 263 -10.40 -6.28 -0.84
C ALA A 263 -11.54 -6.95 -0.04
N LEU A 264 -12.04 -6.27 1.00
CA LEU A 264 -13.16 -6.74 1.81
C LEU A 264 -14.50 -6.67 1.05
N HIS A 265 -14.74 -5.63 0.25
CA HIS A 265 -15.93 -5.54 -0.60
C HIS A 265 -15.99 -6.69 -1.61
N ARG A 266 -14.85 -7.10 -2.19
CA ARG A 266 -14.77 -8.28 -3.07
C ARG A 266 -15.13 -9.59 -2.37
N LEU A 267 -14.94 -9.64 -1.06
CA LEU A 267 -15.35 -10.76 -0.22
C LEU A 267 -16.78 -10.62 0.30
N GLY A 268 -17.51 -9.62 -0.20
CA GLY A 268 -18.92 -9.40 0.14
C GLY A 268 -19.13 -8.73 1.49
N ALA A 269 -18.16 -7.96 2.00
CA ALA A 269 -18.33 -7.16 3.21
C ALA A 269 -18.65 -5.68 2.90
N GLU A 270 -19.44 -5.05 3.76
CA GLU A 270 -19.64 -3.60 3.80
C GLU A 270 -18.54 -3.00 4.69
N VAL A 271 -17.87 -1.95 4.21
CA VAL A 271 -16.76 -1.33 4.95
C VAL A 271 -17.03 0.13 5.20
N VAL A 272 -16.98 0.52 6.47
CA VAL A 272 -17.00 1.93 6.91
C VAL A 272 -15.61 2.30 7.40
N ILE A 273 -15.04 3.36 6.82
CA ILE A 273 -13.73 3.89 7.21
C ILE A 273 -13.93 5.05 8.18
N VAL A 274 -13.30 5.00 9.35
CA VAL A 274 -13.30 6.07 10.35
C VAL A 274 -11.88 6.58 10.63
N GLU A 275 -11.76 7.86 10.98
CA GLU A 275 -10.47 8.49 11.23
C GLU A 275 -9.88 8.08 12.59
N GLY A 276 -8.75 7.36 12.56
CA GLY A 276 -7.99 7.01 13.75
C GLY A 276 -7.14 8.16 14.30
N ARG A 277 -6.92 9.23 13.52
CA ARG A 277 -6.11 10.40 13.89
C ARG A 277 -6.83 11.70 13.52
N PRO A 278 -7.98 11.99 14.14
CA PRO A 278 -8.73 13.19 13.83
C PRO A 278 -7.94 14.45 14.19
N ALA A 279 -8.12 15.52 13.42
CA ALA A 279 -7.50 16.81 13.70
C ALA A 279 -7.98 17.41 15.05
N GLU A 280 -9.25 17.19 15.39
CA GLU A 280 -9.84 17.56 16.68
C GLU A 280 -9.77 16.40 17.66
N GLN A 281 -9.11 16.64 18.80
CA GLN A 281 -8.91 15.63 19.83
C GLN A 281 -10.16 15.55 20.74
N ALA A 282 -11.16 14.78 20.29
CA ALA A 282 -12.24 14.33 21.16
C ALA A 282 -11.75 13.22 22.10
N ASP A 283 -12.49 13.00 23.18
CA ASP A 283 -12.26 11.86 24.07
C ASP A 283 -12.43 10.53 23.31
N ALA A 284 -11.38 9.71 23.31
CA ALA A 284 -11.34 8.48 22.51
C ALA A 284 -12.47 7.51 22.87
N ALA A 285 -12.81 7.40 24.15
CA ALA A 285 -13.88 6.52 24.61
C ALA A 285 -15.25 6.97 24.04
N THR A 286 -15.55 8.27 24.14
CA THR A 286 -16.78 8.85 23.59
C THR A 286 -16.88 8.67 22.07
N THR A 287 -15.77 8.89 21.35
CA THR A 287 -15.71 8.68 19.90
C THR A 287 -15.99 7.23 19.51
N ILE A 288 -15.42 6.27 20.24
CA ILE A 288 -15.64 4.84 19.99
C ILE A 288 -17.09 4.45 20.25
N GLU A 289 -17.70 4.93 21.34
CA GLU A 289 -19.13 4.68 21.59
C GLU A 289 -20.01 5.20 20.45
N ALA A 290 -19.68 6.38 19.91
CA ALA A 290 -20.40 6.94 18.76
C ALA A 290 -20.26 6.04 17.52
N TRP A 291 -19.04 5.59 17.17
CA TRP A 291 -18.83 4.70 16.04
C TRP A 291 -19.55 3.36 16.18
N LEU A 292 -19.50 2.76 17.38
CA LEU A 292 -20.18 1.49 17.65
C LEU A 292 -21.70 1.63 17.56
N ALA A 293 -22.26 2.71 18.09
CA ALA A 293 -23.69 2.97 18.06
C ALA A 293 -24.20 3.36 16.65
N GLU A 294 -23.40 4.09 15.88
CA GLU A 294 -23.78 4.55 14.54
C GLU A 294 -23.69 3.43 13.49
N HIS A 295 -22.64 2.63 13.53
CA HIS A 295 -22.32 1.67 12.47
C HIS A 295 -22.64 0.22 12.83
N GLU A 296 -22.88 -0.08 14.11
CA GLU A 296 -23.19 -1.44 14.61
C GLU A 296 -22.29 -2.54 14.01
N PRO A 297 -20.96 -2.40 14.06
CA PRO A 297 -20.07 -3.25 13.29
C PRO A 297 -20.12 -4.71 13.75
N THR A 298 -20.07 -5.62 12.77
CA THR A 298 -19.93 -7.05 13.02
C THR A 298 -18.49 -7.48 13.22
N HIS A 299 -17.55 -6.67 12.71
CA HIS A 299 -16.09 -6.86 12.71
C HIS A 299 -15.40 -5.49 12.83
N ILE A 300 -14.23 -5.44 13.46
CA ILE A 300 -13.42 -4.21 13.54
C ILE A 300 -12.00 -4.49 13.06
N ILE A 301 -11.47 -3.60 12.24
CA ILE A 301 -10.07 -3.61 11.82
C ILE A 301 -9.38 -2.36 12.37
N LEU A 302 -8.33 -2.57 13.15
CA LEU A 302 -7.39 -1.52 13.53
C LEU A 302 -6.38 -1.39 12.39
N GLY A 303 -6.56 -0.38 11.55
CA GLY A 303 -5.84 -0.25 10.28
C GLY A 303 -4.36 0.10 10.42
N PRO A 304 -3.59 -0.02 9.32
CA PRO A 304 -2.19 0.35 9.24
C PRO A 304 -2.02 1.87 9.39
N GLY A 305 -0.77 2.31 9.56
CA GLY A 305 -0.41 3.73 9.57
C GLY A 305 1.06 3.96 9.90
N PRO A 306 1.58 5.18 9.69
CA PRO A 306 2.98 5.49 9.95
C PRO A 306 3.27 5.65 11.45
N SER A 307 4.54 5.56 11.82
CA SER A 307 5.04 5.78 13.18
C SER A 307 4.56 4.70 14.18
N ARG A 308 4.48 5.05 15.47
CA ARG A 308 4.06 4.12 16.53
C ARG A 308 2.55 4.26 16.81
N PRO A 309 1.86 3.19 17.24
CA PRO A 309 0.41 3.23 17.47
C PRO A 309 -0.04 4.20 18.58
N GLU A 310 0.82 4.53 19.55
CA GLU A 310 0.49 5.41 20.67
C GLU A 310 0.09 6.84 20.24
N VAL A 311 0.38 7.24 19.00
CA VAL A 311 -0.03 8.53 18.44
C VAL A 311 -1.54 8.58 18.11
N SER A 312 -2.22 7.43 18.06
CA SER A 312 -3.67 7.33 17.86
C SER A 312 -4.35 6.87 19.14
N ALA A 313 -4.97 7.81 19.86
CA ALA A 313 -5.74 7.50 21.06
C ALA A 313 -6.93 6.56 20.77
N PRO A 314 -7.74 6.74 19.71
CA PRO A 314 -8.82 5.81 19.38
C PRO A 314 -8.32 4.38 19.09
N THR A 315 -7.23 4.23 18.34
CA THR A 315 -6.67 2.89 18.04
C THR A 315 -6.17 2.19 19.30
N MET A 316 -5.47 2.91 20.18
CA MET A 316 -4.99 2.33 21.44
C MET A 316 -6.13 2.00 22.42
N GLU A 317 -7.18 2.81 22.45
CA GLU A 317 -8.36 2.53 23.29
C GLU A 317 -9.12 1.31 22.78
N LEU A 318 -9.37 1.20 21.47
CA LEU A 318 -9.97 0.00 20.86
C LEU A 318 -9.12 -1.24 21.12
N ALA A 319 -7.80 -1.18 20.93
CA ALA A 319 -6.91 -2.28 21.24
C ALA A 319 -6.99 -2.71 22.72
N SER A 320 -7.07 -1.74 23.64
CA SER A 320 -7.19 -2.00 25.07
C SER A 320 -8.53 -2.62 25.45
N ARG A 321 -9.64 -2.16 24.85
CA ARG A 321 -10.96 -2.76 25.03
C ARG A 321 -11.04 -4.17 24.44
N ALA A 322 -10.44 -4.39 23.27
CA ALA A 322 -10.36 -5.71 22.64
C ALA A 322 -9.66 -6.70 23.57
N ILE A 323 -8.46 -6.38 24.06
CA ILE A 323 -7.69 -7.26 24.96
C ILE A 323 -8.41 -7.51 26.29
N ARG A 324 -9.20 -6.54 26.79
CA ARG A 324 -10.03 -6.72 28.00
C ARG A 324 -11.29 -7.55 27.77
N GLY A 325 -11.72 -7.73 26.51
CA GLY A 325 -12.97 -8.37 26.16
C GLY A 325 -14.20 -7.46 26.28
N ASP A 326 -14.01 -6.13 26.24
CA ASP A 326 -15.07 -5.13 26.42
C ASP A 326 -15.86 -4.87 25.12
N LEU A 327 -15.35 -5.32 23.95
CA LEU A 327 -15.99 -5.10 22.65
C LEU A 327 -16.96 -6.25 22.33
N THR A 328 -18.25 -6.02 22.58
CA THR A 328 -19.32 -7.01 22.38
C THR A 328 -20.44 -6.46 21.52
N ARG A 329 -21.18 -7.33 20.82
CA ARG A 329 -22.30 -6.94 19.96
C ARG A 329 -23.50 -6.37 20.73
N ASN A 330 -23.69 -6.77 21.99
CA ASN A 330 -24.85 -6.41 22.83
C ASN A 330 -24.47 -5.67 24.13
N GLY A 331 -23.25 -5.12 24.23
CA GLY A 331 -22.80 -4.26 25.32
C GLY A 331 -22.33 -4.99 26.59
N THR A 332 -23.08 -5.98 27.11
CA THR A 332 -22.68 -6.73 28.31
C THR A 332 -22.27 -8.16 27.96
N PRO A 333 -21.00 -8.58 28.19
CA PRO A 333 -20.53 -9.93 27.91
C PRO A 333 -21.12 -10.91 28.94
N GLU A 334 -22.25 -11.53 28.61
CA GLU A 334 -22.68 -12.72 29.35
C GLU A 334 -22.02 -13.98 28.78
N ARG A 335 -21.50 -13.92 27.54
CA ARG A 335 -20.77 -15.03 26.90
C ARG A 335 -19.66 -14.58 25.93
N VAL A 336 -18.67 -15.46 25.71
CA VAL A 336 -17.51 -15.23 24.81
C VAL A 336 -17.93 -15.17 23.34
N ASP A 337 -19.05 -15.82 22.98
CA ASP A 337 -19.66 -15.83 21.64
C ASP A 337 -20.25 -14.46 21.21
N GLU A 338 -20.25 -13.46 22.10
CA GLU A 338 -20.76 -12.11 21.83
C GLU A 338 -19.66 -11.10 21.45
N ALA A 339 -18.38 -11.51 21.51
CA ALA A 339 -17.25 -10.64 21.20
C ALA A 339 -17.20 -10.28 19.71
N ILE A 340 -16.96 -9.01 19.41
CA ILE A 340 -16.74 -8.56 18.03
C ILE A 340 -15.36 -9.04 17.56
N PRO A 341 -15.23 -9.77 16.44
CA PRO A 341 -13.93 -10.13 15.87
C PRO A 341 -13.09 -8.90 15.53
N ILE A 342 -11.81 -8.93 15.94
CA ILE A 342 -10.87 -7.83 15.77
C ILE A 342 -9.65 -8.29 14.96
N LEU A 343 -9.28 -7.51 13.94
CA LEU A 343 -8.01 -7.66 13.24
C LEU A 343 -7.14 -6.41 13.46
N GLY A 344 -5.99 -6.59 14.11
CA GLY A 344 -4.94 -5.59 14.12
C GLY A 344 -4.05 -5.72 12.88
N TRP A 345 -3.92 -4.65 12.11
CA TRP A 345 -3.19 -4.67 10.85
C TRP A 345 -2.00 -3.74 10.88
N CYS A 346 -0.78 -4.25 10.70
CA CYS A 346 0.48 -3.52 10.80
C CYS A 346 0.57 -2.67 12.09
N LEU A 347 0.30 -1.36 12.03
CA LEU A 347 0.20 -0.51 13.21
C LEU A 347 -0.88 -0.99 14.20
N GLY A 348 -2.03 -1.47 13.73
CA GLY A 348 -3.05 -2.07 14.59
C GLY A 348 -2.60 -3.38 15.24
N HIS A 349 -1.79 -4.20 14.56
CA HIS A 349 -1.15 -5.39 15.15
C HIS A 349 -0.22 -4.98 16.31
N GLN A 350 0.55 -3.92 16.09
CA GLN A 350 1.43 -3.36 17.12
C GLN A 350 0.63 -2.79 18.30
N ALA A 351 -0.50 -2.12 18.05
CA ALA A 351 -1.40 -1.61 19.08
C ALA A 351 -1.95 -2.73 19.97
N LEU A 352 -2.43 -3.83 19.37
CA LEU A 352 -2.87 -5.03 20.11
C LEU A 352 -1.74 -5.62 20.95
N GLY A 353 -0.53 -5.71 20.38
CA GLY A 353 0.66 -6.16 21.11
C GLY A 353 0.93 -5.32 22.35
N LEU A 354 1.00 -3.99 22.20
CA LEU A 354 1.23 -3.07 23.31
C LEU A 354 0.13 -3.17 24.38
N ALA A 355 -1.14 -3.21 23.98
CA ALA A 355 -2.27 -3.41 24.89
C ALA A 355 -2.18 -4.74 25.66
N ALA A 356 -1.65 -5.79 25.02
CA ALA A 356 -1.38 -7.09 25.64
C ALA A 356 -0.07 -7.13 26.46
N GLY A 357 0.66 -6.02 26.58
CA GLY A 357 1.90 -5.91 27.37
C GLY A 357 3.19 -6.32 26.65
N TYR A 358 3.16 -6.48 25.33
CA TYR A 358 4.37 -6.69 24.53
C TYR A 358 5.22 -5.42 24.51
N LYS A 359 6.49 -5.58 24.15
CA LYS A 359 7.36 -4.46 23.81
C LYS A 359 7.32 -4.25 22.30
N LEU A 360 7.35 -2.99 21.88
CA LEU A 360 7.52 -2.61 20.48
C LEU A 360 8.92 -2.02 20.28
N THR A 361 9.76 -2.70 19.51
CA THR A 361 11.16 -2.34 19.23
C THR A 361 11.39 -2.13 17.74
N GLU A 362 12.48 -1.46 17.40
CA GLU A 362 12.98 -1.45 16.03
C GLU A 362 13.39 -2.87 15.62
N SER A 363 13.07 -3.22 14.38
CA SER A 363 13.46 -4.48 13.78
C SER A 363 14.99 -4.64 13.82
N PRO A 364 15.52 -5.71 14.44
CA PRO A 364 16.96 -5.97 14.44
C PRO A 364 17.50 -6.29 13.03
N LEU A 365 16.61 -6.61 12.09
CA LEU A 365 16.96 -6.85 10.68
C LEU A 365 16.82 -5.60 9.81
N GLY A 366 16.59 -4.43 10.42
CA GLY A 366 16.33 -3.18 9.70
C GLY A 366 14.88 -3.05 9.24
N ALA A 367 14.59 -1.89 8.65
CA ALA A 367 13.26 -1.57 8.12
C ALA A 367 13.01 -2.27 6.79
N VAL A 368 11.78 -2.76 6.60
CA VAL A 368 11.32 -3.31 5.32
C VAL A 368 10.29 -2.36 4.71
N HIS A 369 10.58 -1.89 3.50
CA HIS A 369 9.79 -0.89 2.78
C HIS A 369 9.16 -1.48 1.51
N GLY A 370 8.15 -2.32 1.68
CA GLY A 370 7.34 -2.82 0.57
C GLY A 370 7.94 -3.98 -0.18
N VAL A 371 8.43 -4.99 0.53
CA VAL A 371 9.06 -6.16 -0.09
C VAL A 371 8.16 -7.38 0.07
N PRO A 372 7.78 -8.07 -1.03
CA PRO A 372 7.16 -9.39 -0.96
C PRO A 372 8.10 -10.34 -0.22
N SER A 373 7.59 -10.98 0.83
CA SER A 373 8.41 -11.79 1.74
C SER A 373 7.71 -13.10 2.06
N THR A 374 8.49 -14.15 2.29
CA THR A 374 8.00 -15.41 2.85
C THR A 374 7.58 -15.20 4.30
N ILE A 375 6.33 -15.55 4.61
CA ILE A 375 5.77 -15.57 5.95
C ILE A 375 5.47 -17.02 6.32
N LEU A 376 6.09 -17.47 7.41
CA LEU A 376 5.91 -18.82 7.93
C LEU A 376 4.81 -18.81 8.99
N ASN A 377 3.86 -19.73 8.92
CA ASN A 377 2.78 -19.85 9.91
C ASN A 377 2.68 -21.28 10.46
N ASN A 378 1.91 -21.43 11.55
CA ASN A 378 1.69 -22.74 12.20
C ASN A 378 0.27 -23.31 12.00
N GLY A 379 -0.52 -22.73 11.08
CA GLY A 379 -1.89 -23.15 10.78
C GLY A 379 -2.93 -22.83 11.87
N SER A 380 -2.62 -22.00 12.87
CA SER A 380 -3.60 -21.60 13.89
C SER A 380 -4.28 -20.26 13.57
N GLY A 381 -5.51 -20.08 14.04
CA GLY A 381 -6.25 -18.83 13.84
C GLY A 381 -6.56 -18.57 12.37
N LEU A 382 -6.24 -17.38 11.87
CA LEU A 382 -6.45 -16.98 10.47
C LEU A 382 -5.75 -17.90 9.45
N TYR A 383 -4.73 -18.65 9.87
CA TYR A 383 -3.95 -19.50 8.98
C TYR A 383 -4.51 -20.92 8.84
N GLN A 384 -5.64 -21.22 9.49
CA GLN A 384 -6.21 -22.56 9.46
C GLN A 384 -6.65 -22.94 8.04
N GLY A 385 -6.08 -24.03 7.51
CA GLY A 385 -6.37 -24.52 6.16
C GLY A 385 -5.56 -23.85 5.05
N LEU A 386 -4.68 -22.91 5.38
CA LEU A 386 -3.75 -22.29 4.44
C LEU A 386 -2.42 -23.05 4.39
N GLU A 387 -1.64 -22.80 3.34
CA GLU A 387 -0.26 -23.28 3.23
C GLU A 387 0.61 -22.73 4.37
N SER A 388 1.63 -23.50 4.78
CA SER A 388 2.51 -23.10 5.89
C SER A 388 3.45 -21.95 5.55
N GLU A 389 3.66 -21.70 4.26
CA GLU A 389 4.51 -20.63 3.74
C GLU A 389 3.66 -19.78 2.78
N LEU A 390 3.57 -18.48 3.06
CA LEU A 390 2.78 -17.54 2.28
C LEU A 390 3.68 -16.41 1.77
N THR A 391 3.41 -15.90 0.57
CA THR A 391 4.06 -14.71 0.03
C THR A 391 3.21 -13.48 0.33
N LEU A 392 3.72 -12.62 1.22
CA LEU A 392 3.00 -11.44 1.69
C LEU A 392 3.92 -10.21 1.74
N MET A 393 3.35 -9.06 1.39
CA MET A 393 4.02 -7.76 1.36
C MET A 393 4.29 -7.23 2.77
N ARG A 394 5.51 -6.73 3.02
CA ARG A 394 5.90 -6.15 4.32
C ARG A 394 6.22 -4.67 4.22
N TYR A 395 5.61 -3.87 5.09
CA TYR A 395 5.91 -2.46 5.33
C TYR A 395 6.09 -2.22 6.82
N ASN A 396 7.24 -2.61 7.39
CA ASN A 396 7.44 -2.48 8.83
C ASN A 396 8.90 -2.18 9.21
N SER A 397 9.06 -1.24 10.14
CA SER A 397 10.33 -0.94 10.81
C SER A 397 10.33 -1.35 12.29
N LEU A 398 9.15 -1.60 12.85
CA LEU A 398 8.95 -2.00 14.23
C LEU A 398 8.43 -3.45 14.28
N ILE A 399 8.76 -4.15 15.38
CA ILE A 399 8.33 -5.52 15.66
C ILE A 399 7.93 -5.69 17.13
N LEU A 400 7.06 -6.67 17.37
CA LEU A 400 6.63 -7.05 18.71
C LEU A 400 7.61 -8.04 19.35
N GLU A 401 7.95 -7.81 20.62
CA GLU A 401 8.71 -8.72 21.49
C GLU A 401 7.86 -9.14 22.71
N PRO A 402 7.61 -10.44 22.94
CA PRO A 402 6.89 -10.90 24.12
C PRO A 402 7.67 -10.57 25.40
N ARG A 403 6.97 -10.05 26.42
CA ARG A 403 7.55 -9.82 27.77
C ARG A 403 7.07 -10.81 28.83
N SER A 404 5.95 -11.48 28.58
CA SER A 404 5.32 -12.42 29.50
C SER A 404 5.59 -13.86 29.06
N THR A 405 5.75 -14.76 30.01
CA THR A 405 5.77 -16.21 29.78
C THR A 405 4.38 -16.79 29.55
N THR A 406 3.32 -16.02 29.84
CA THR A 406 1.91 -16.39 29.63
C THR A 406 1.16 -15.29 28.89
N PRO A 407 1.56 -14.92 27.66
CA PRO A 407 0.96 -13.80 26.96
C PRO A 407 -0.49 -14.12 26.54
N GLN A 408 -1.34 -13.08 26.53
CA GLN A 408 -2.73 -13.17 26.08
C GLN A 408 -2.81 -13.37 24.57
N LEU A 409 -1.90 -12.71 23.84
CA LEU A 409 -1.65 -12.95 22.43
C LEU A 409 -0.59 -14.04 22.27
N ILE A 410 -0.76 -14.94 21.32
CA ILE A 410 0.13 -16.06 21.03
C ILE A 410 0.65 -15.86 19.61
N PRO A 411 1.98 -15.80 19.41
CA PRO A 411 2.56 -15.73 18.06
C PRO A 411 2.22 -16.98 17.25
N ASN A 412 1.76 -16.78 16.01
CA ASN A 412 1.39 -17.86 15.09
C ASN A 412 1.88 -17.66 13.65
N ALA A 413 2.54 -16.55 13.36
CA ALA A 413 3.32 -16.38 12.14
C ALA A 413 4.62 -15.59 12.37
N TRP A 414 5.61 -15.85 11.53
CA TRP A 414 6.96 -15.29 11.60
C TRP A 414 7.52 -14.95 10.23
N ASP A 415 8.60 -14.16 10.22
CA ASP A 415 9.41 -14.00 9.02
C ASP A 415 10.12 -15.31 8.65
N GLU A 416 10.77 -15.33 7.48
CA GLU A 416 11.52 -16.49 6.97
C GLU A 416 12.56 -17.02 7.97
N SER A 417 13.21 -16.15 8.75
CA SER A 417 14.19 -16.56 9.76
C SER A 417 13.58 -17.13 11.05
N ARG A 418 12.25 -17.07 11.19
CA ARG A 418 11.49 -17.42 12.41
C ARG A 418 11.87 -16.60 13.64
N THR A 419 12.44 -15.40 13.46
CA THR A 419 12.91 -14.56 14.56
C THR A 419 11.99 -13.40 14.86
N LEU A 420 11.29 -12.87 13.85
CA LEU A 420 10.39 -11.73 13.96
C LEU A 420 8.94 -12.22 13.97
N ILE A 421 8.15 -11.72 14.92
CA ILE A 421 6.72 -12.01 14.98
C ILE A 421 6.01 -11.26 13.85
N MET A 422 5.30 -12.01 13.01
CA MET A 422 4.51 -11.49 11.88
C MET A 422 3.01 -11.69 12.05
N GLY A 423 2.61 -12.61 12.94
CA GLY A 423 1.21 -12.86 13.25
C GLY A 423 1.03 -13.23 14.72
N VAL A 424 -0.09 -12.80 15.30
CA VAL A 424 -0.55 -13.17 16.63
C VAL A 424 -2.04 -13.49 16.63
N HIS A 425 -2.47 -14.31 17.56
CA HIS A 425 -3.90 -14.49 17.88
C HIS A 425 -4.13 -14.50 19.39
N HIS A 426 -5.29 -14.06 19.84
CA HIS A 426 -5.64 -14.13 21.25
C HIS A 426 -5.97 -15.57 21.66
N ARG A 427 -5.68 -15.90 22.92
CA ARG A 427 -5.86 -17.26 23.46
C ARG A 427 -7.32 -17.71 23.45
N THR A 428 -8.25 -16.78 23.69
CA THR A 428 -9.66 -17.08 23.97
C THR A 428 -10.67 -16.14 23.31
N LEU A 429 -10.24 -15.14 22.55
CA LEU A 429 -11.14 -14.14 21.93
C LEU A 429 -10.86 -14.13 20.43
N PRO A 430 -11.82 -13.77 19.57
CA PRO A 430 -11.65 -13.70 18.11
C PRO A 430 -10.80 -12.48 17.70
N ILE A 431 -9.59 -12.37 18.24
CA ILE A 431 -8.68 -11.26 18.05
C ILE A 431 -7.43 -11.78 17.38
N HIS A 432 -7.09 -11.20 16.24
CA HIS A 432 -5.92 -11.55 15.46
C HIS A 432 -5.13 -10.30 15.13
N GLY A 433 -3.83 -10.44 14.90
CA GLY A 433 -3.01 -9.35 14.42
C GLY A 433 -2.01 -9.82 13.39
N VAL A 434 -1.84 -9.09 12.30
CA VAL A 434 -0.87 -9.36 11.23
C VAL A 434 0.03 -8.15 10.98
N GLN A 435 1.33 -8.37 10.82
CA GLN A 435 2.32 -7.30 10.60
C GLN A 435 2.52 -6.95 9.12
N PHE A 436 2.21 -7.88 8.22
CA PHE A 436 2.27 -7.73 6.76
C PHE A 436 0.96 -7.14 6.21
N HIS A 437 0.91 -6.95 4.89
CA HIS A 437 -0.16 -6.25 4.16
C HIS A 437 -0.87 -7.17 3.14
N PRO A 438 -1.87 -7.97 3.56
CA PRO A 438 -2.67 -8.83 2.70
C PRO A 438 -3.35 -8.14 1.50
N GLU A 439 -3.63 -6.85 1.57
CA GLU A 439 -4.33 -6.08 0.54
C GLU A 439 -3.45 -5.71 -0.65
N SER A 440 -2.13 -5.75 -0.46
CA SER A 440 -1.12 -5.35 -1.43
C SER A 440 -1.12 -6.25 -2.66
N VAL A 441 -0.83 -5.67 -3.83
CA VAL A 441 -0.56 -6.48 -5.04
C VAL A 441 0.65 -7.41 -4.89
N GLY A 442 1.55 -7.14 -3.94
CA GLY A 442 2.67 -8.02 -3.60
C GLY A 442 2.31 -9.17 -2.65
N SER A 443 1.03 -9.36 -2.35
CA SER A 443 0.49 -10.39 -1.44
C SER A 443 -0.48 -11.32 -2.19
N PRO A 444 0.01 -12.20 -3.09
CA PRO A 444 -0.85 -13.14 -3.81
C PRO A 444 -1.72 -14.00 -2.90
N ASP A 445 -1.23 -14.35 -1.70
CA ASP A 445 -1.95 -15.19 -0.72
C ASP A 445 -2.77 -14.35 0.30
N GLY A 446 -2.94 -13.05 0.06
CA GLY A 446 -3.53 -12.13 1.03
C GLY A 446 -5.06 -12.23 1.15
N LEU A 447 -5.77 -12.47 0.05
CA LEU A 447 -7.24 -12.50 0.05
C LEU A 447 -7.81 -13.64 0.91
N ASP A 448 -7.15 -14.80 0.93
CA ASP A 448 -7.60 -15.95 1.71
C ASP A 448 -7.56 -15.66 3.22
N LEU A 449 -6.59 -14.87 3.69
CA LEU A 449 -6.52 -14.42 5.09
C LEU A 449 -7.67 -13.48 5.46
N LEU A 450 -8.06 -12.60 4.53
CA LEU A 450 -9.18 -11.69 4.76
C LEU A 450 -10.51 -12.43 4.74
N ALA A 451 -10.66 -13.42 3.86
CA ALA A 451 -11.80 -14.31 3.86
C ALA A 451 -11.89 -15.10 5.18
N ALA A 452 -10.76 -15.63 5.68
CA ALA A 452 -10.70 -16.30 6.96
C ALA A 452 -11.13 -15.39 8.12
N PHE A 453 -10.71 -14.12 8.11
CA PHE A 453 -11.12 -13.13 9.11
C PHE A 453 -12.62 -12.85 9.11
N LEU A 454 -13.23 -12.65 7.93
CA LEU A 454 -14.67 -12.39 7.81
C LEU A 454 -15.53 -13.60 8.20
N ASN A 455 -14.97 -14.80 8.11
CA ASN A 455 -15.61 -16.05 8.51
C ASN A 455 -15.36 -16.42 9.98
N LEU A 456 -14.73 -15.56 10.77
CA LEU A 456 -14.59 -15.78 12.21
C LEU A 456 -15.95 -15.63 12.90
N GLU A 457 -16.75 -16.70 12.89
CA GLU A 457 -17.83 -16.88 13.84
C GLU A 457 -17.24 -17.12 15.24
N ALA A 458 -17.87 -16.58 16.27
CA ALA A 458 -17.39 -16.66 17.64
C ALA A 458 -17.40 -18.09 18.26
N GLU A 459 -17.64 -19.14 17.46
CA GLU A 459 -17.88 -20.51 17.92
C GLU A 459 -16.69 -21.49 17.83
N GLN A 460 -15.53 -21.15 17.27
CA GLN A 460 -14.44 -22.13 17.15
C GLN A 460 -13.20 -21.78 17.97
N ILE A 461 -13.33 -21.89 19.29
CA ILE A 461 -12.18 -22.11 20.18
C ILE A 461 -12.22 -23.56 20.62
N PRO A 462 -11.29 -24.42 20.16
CA PRO A 462 -11.19 -25.78 20.67
C PRO A 462 -10.97 -25.72 22.19
N GLN A 463 -11.96 -26.18 22.96
CA GLN A 463 -11.74 -26.47 24.36
C GLN A 463 -10.67 -27.57 24.42
N THR A 464 -9.45 -27.19 24.76
CA THR A 464 -8.42 -28.16 25.14
C THR A 464 -8.87 -28.79 26.46
N THR A 465 -9.66 -29.87 26.36
CA THR A 465 -9.93 -30.75 27.48
C THR A 465 -8.66 -31.53 27.80
N THR A 466 -7.75 -30.94 28.56
CA THR A 466 -6.79 -31.69 29.36
C THR A 466 -7.56 -32.38 30.48
N LYS A 467 -8.02 -33.61 30.22
CA LYS A 467 -8.38 -34.52 31.31
C LYS A 467 -7.11 -34.77 32.14
N PRO A 468 -7.13 -34.55 33.46
CA PRO A 468 -6.05 -35.01 34.32
C PRO A 468 -6.06 -36.55 34.31
N GLN A 469 -4.93 -37.16 33.92
CA GLN A 469 -4.72 -38.58 34.16
C GLN A 469 -4.52 -38.79 35.66
N THR A 470 -5.54 -39.30 36.32
CA THR A 470 -5.45 -39.97 37.62
C THR A 470 -5.33 -41.47 37.39
N GLU A 471 -4.11 -42.00 37.49
CA GLU A 471 -3.64 -43.05 38.42
C GLU A 471 -2.18 -43.41 38.12
#